data_AF-A0A2D6NBT8-F1
#
_entry.id   AF-A0A2D6NBT8-F1
#
_cell.length_a   1.000
_cell.length_b   1.000
_cell.length_c   1.000
_cell.angle_alpha   90.00
_cell.angle_beta   90.00
_cell.angle_gamma   90.00
#
_symmetry.space_group_name_H-M   'P 1'
#
loop_
_entity.id
_entity.type
_entity.pdbx_description
1 polymer ?
#
loop_
_entity_poly.entity_id
_entity_poly.type
_entity_poly.pdbx_seq_one_letter_code
_entity_poly.pdbx_strand_id
1 'polypeptide(L)' 'MLCCPLHPFIVAAKITDVRHCLAKEVTEQEYKDDGFDSQEEMIKGMKAYYHHFGLENKVTVLRWNNVHGAMADDYWMSF' A
#
# COMPACT_ATOMS: atom_id res chain seq x y z
N MET A 1 -9.48 -1.75 -1.69
CA MET A 1 -9.62 -0.28 -1.59
C MET A 1 -10.47 0.03 -0.36
N LEU A 2 -9.89 0.66 0.66
CA LEU A 2 -10.54 0.87 1.96
C LEU A 2 -11.39 2.16 2.02
N CYS A 3 -11.78 2.77 0.89
CA CYS A 3 -12.54 4.02 0.92
C CYS A 3 -14.05 3.83 0.75
N CYS A 4 -14.81 4.46 1.66
CA CYS A 4 -16.25 4.67 1.49
C CYS A 4 -16.49 6.16 1.23
N PRO A 5 -17.12 6.56 0.11
CA PRO A 5 -17.37 7.98 -0.18
C PRO A 5 -18.44 8.61 0.74
N LEU A 6 -19.11 7.79 1.55
CA LEU A 6 -20.23 8.20 2.42
C LEU A 6 -19.83 8.32 3.91
N HIS A 7 -18.62 7.89 4.30
CA HIS A 7 -18.16 7.94 5.70
C HIS A 7 -16.63 8.09 5.80
N PRO A 8 -16.10 9.01 6.63
CA PRO A 8 -14.66 9.07 6.90
C PRO A 8 -14.20 7.75 7.52
N PHE A 9 -13.05 7.24 7.09
CA PHE A 9 -12.50 5.99 7.59
C PHE A 9 -11.02 6.18 7.95
N ILE A 10 -10.63 5.66 9.11
CA ILE A 10 -9.23 5.48 9.52
C ILE A 10 -9.02 3.99 9.70
N VAL A 11 -7.86 3.50 9.32
CA VAL A 11 -7.48 2.10 9.45
C VAL A 11 -6.20 2.00 10.24
N ALA A 12 -6.21 1.12 11.25
CA ALA A 12 -4.98 0.68 11.90
C ALA A 12 -4.60 -0.68 11.35
N ALA A 13 -3.33 -0.83 10.99
CA ALA A 13 -2.76 -2.10 10.56
C ALA A 13 -1.42 -2.32 11.23
N LYS A 14 -1.10 -3.57 11.52
CA LYS A 14 0.22 -3.94 12.02
C LYS A 14 1.15 -4.14 10.83
N ILE A 15 2.21 -3.32 10.76
CA ILE A 15 3.31 -3.56 9.83
C ILE A 15 4.04 -4.83 10.29
N THR A 16 4.17 -5.79 9.39
CA THR A 16 4.85 -7.07 9.67
C THR A 16 6.20 -7.17 9.00
N ASP A 17 6.40 -6.46 7.89
CA ASP A 17 7.66 -6.43 7.16
C ASP A 17 7.83 -5.07 6.46
N VAL A 18 9.09 -4.62 6.39
CA VAL A 18 9.49 -3.41 5.68
C VAL A 18 10.71 -3.74 4.84
N ARG A 19 10.59 -3.52 3.53
CA ARG A 19 11.68 -3.76 2.59
C ARG A 19 11.90 -2.54 1.72
N HIS A 20 13.15 -2.06 1.67
CA HIS A 20 13.55 -1.00 0.75
C HIS A 20 14.25 -1.61 -0.47
N CYS A 21 13.81 -1.24 -1.66
CA CYS A 21 14.36 -1.75 -2.90
C CYS A 21 14.15 -0.75 -4.04
N LEU A 22 14.63 -1.07 -5.24
CA LEU A 22 14.25 -0.39 -6.47
C LEU A 22 12.90 -0.92 -6.96
N ALA A 23 12.17 -0.10 -7.73
CA ALA A 23 10.87 -0.51 -8.28
C ALA A 23 10.97 -1.77 -9.16
N LYS A 24 12.09 -1.97 -9.86
CA LYS A 24 12.36 -3.21 -10.62
C LYS A 24 12.52 -4.47 -9.76
N GLU A 25 12.84 -4.30 -8.48
CA GLU A 25 13.07 -5.38 -7.51
C GLU A 25 11.79 -5.71 -6.71
N VAL A 26 10.66 -5.08 -7.05
CA VAL A 26 9.34 -5.49 -6.56
C VAL A 26 8.96 -6.79 -7.25
N THR A 27 8.70 -7.81 -6.44
CA THR A 27 8.36 -9.16 -6.89
C THR A 27 6.95 -9.22 -7.44
N GLU A 28 6.68 -10.27 -8.23
CA GLU A 28 5.35 -10.55 -8.77
C GLU A 28 4.27 -10.62 -7.71
N GLN A 29 4.56 -11.29 -6.60
CA GLN A 29 3.60 -11.41 -5.51
C GLN A 29 3.29 -10.04 -4.88
N GLU A 30 4.30 -9.17 -4.70
CA GLU A 30 4.10 -7.88 -4.04
C GLU A 30 3.23 -6.91 -4.85
N TYR A 31 3.42 -6.81 -6.17
CA TYR A 31 2.54 -5.95 -6.96
C TYR A 31 1.14 -6.54 -7.14
N LYS A 32 1.00 -7.88 -7.18
CA LYS A 32 -0.31 -8.53 -7.21
C LYS A 32 -1.09 -8.32 -5.92
N ASP A 33 -0.42 -8.38 -4.77
CA ASP A 33 -1.04 -8.13 -3.47
C ASP A 33 -1.50 -6.66 -3.32
N ASP A 34 -0.87 -5.73 -4.03
CA ASP A 34 -1.27 -4.31 -4.11
C ASP A 34 -2.37 -4.06 -5.17
N GLY A 35 -2.75 -5.09 -5.92
CA GLY A 35 -3.85 -5.05 -6.89
C GLY A 35 -3.45 -4.72 -8.33
N PHE A 36 -2.18 -4.89 -8.70
CA PHE A 36 -1.71 -4.77 -10.08
C PHE A 36 -1.52 -6.13 -10.75
N ASP A 37 -1.90 -6.27 -12.02
CA ASP A 37 -1.75 -7.56 -12.72
C ASP A 37 -0.32 -7.77 -13.25
N SER A 38 0.47 -6.69 -13.39
CA SER A 38 1.85 -6.72 -13.88
C SER A 38 2.71 -5.58 -13.32
N GLN A 39 4.04 -5.70 -13.42
CA GLN A 39 4.98 -4.63 -13.03
C GLN A 39 4.78 -3.38 -13.91
N GLU A 40 4.48 -3.56 -15.20
CA GLU A 40 4.18 -2.47 -16.13
C GLU A 40 2.95 -1.66 -15.69
N GLU A 41 1.89 -2.35 -15.26
CA GLU A 41 0.71 -1.70 -14.71
C GLU A 41 0.99 -0.98 -13.39
N MET A 42 1.78 -1.58 -12.50
CA MET A 42 2.24 -0.91 -11.28
C MET A 42 2.98 0.40 -11.61
N ILE A 43 3.96 0.36 -12.53
CA ILE A 43 4.68 1.59 -12.95
C ILE A 43 3.72 2.62 -13.54
N LYS A 44 2.79 2.19 -14.40
CA LYS A 44 1.79 3.08 -15.01
C LYS A 44 0.86 3.71 -13.96
N GLY A 45 0.39 2.92 -12.99
CA GLY A 45 -0.46 3.39 -11.89
C GLY A 45 0.28 4.38 -11.00
N MET A 46 1.53 4.09 -10.64
CA MET A 46 2.35 5.00 -9.83
C MET A 46 2.63 6.32 -10.53
N LYS A 47 2.77 6.34 -11.87
CA LYS A 47 2.96 7.57 -12.65
C LYS A 47 1.80 8.55 -12.55
N ALA A 48 0.60 8.10 -12.19
CA ALA A 48 -0.55 8.99 -11.95
C ALA A 48 -0.35 9.90 -10.73
N TYR A 49 0.48 9.49 -9.77
CA TYR A 49 0.77 10.23 -8.54
C TYR A 49 2.21 10.76 -8.51
N TYR A 50 3.14 10.04 -9.15
CA TYR A 50 4.56 10.35 -9.19
C TYR A 50 5.03 10.41 -10.66
N HIS A 51 4.95 11.59 -11.28
CA HIS A 51 5.10 11.74 -12.74
C HIS A 51 6.41 11.18 -13.34
N HIS A 52 7.49 11.15 -12.55
CA HIS A 52 8.82 10.65 -12.97
C HIS A 52 9.13 9.24 -12.47
N PHE A 53 8.11 8.49 -12.04
CA PHE A 53 8.30 7.13 -11.52
C PHE A 53 8.72 6.16 -12.62
N GLY A 54 9.63 5.27 -12.28
CA GLY A 54 10.26 4.30 -13.15
C GLY A 54 11.03 3.24 -12.37
N LEU A 55 11.63 2.31 -13.11
CA LEU A 55 12.22 1.08 -12.57
C LEU A 55 13.41 1.31 -11.60
N GLU A 56 14.11 2.44 -11.74
CA GLU A 56 15.26 2.80 -10.91
C GLU A 56 14.89 3.66 -9.69
N ASN A 57 13.61 3.96 -9.48
CA ASN A 57 13.19 4.69 -8.29
C ASN A 57 13.28 3.78 -7.07
N LYS A 58 13.76 4.33 -5.94
CA LYS A 58 13.70 3.68 -4.64
C LYS A 58 12.26 3.65 -4.15
N VAL A 59 11.82 2.48 -3.71
CA VAL A 59 10.49 2.23 -3.17
C VAL A 59 10.60 1.53 -1.81
N THR A 60 9.53 1.60 -1.05
CA THR A 60 9.38 0.82 0.18
C THR A 60 8.18 -0.10 0.02
N VAL A 61 8.41 -1.40 0.10
CA VAL A 61 7.35 -2.39 0.16
C VAL A 61 7.00 -2.59 1.63
N LEU A 62 5.72 -2.41 1.95
CA LEU A 62 5.17 -2.62 3.30
C LEU A 62 4.26 -3.83 3.27
N ARG A 63 4.54 -4.83 4.11
CA ARG A 63 3.58 -5.89 4.40
C ARG A 63 2.87 -5.56 5.70
N TRP A 64 1.57 -5.75 5.70
CA TRP A 64 0.72 -5.40 6.82
C TRP A 64 -0.40 -6.43 6.98
N ASN A 65 -0.84 -6.60 8.22
CA ASN A 65 -1.97 -7.45 8.56
C ASN A 65 -2.73 -6.86 9.76
N ASN A 66 -3.65 -7.64 10.34
CA ASN A 66 -4.41 -7.25 11.52
C ASN A 66 -5.06 -5.87 11.37
N VAL A 67 -5.96 -5.79 10.38
CA VAL A 67 -6.56 -4.56 9.86
C VAL A 67 -7.85 -4.27 10.61
N HIS A 68 -7.98 -3.06 11.16
CA HIS A 68 -9.14 -2.60 11.94
C HIS A 68 -9.68 -1.30 11.37
N GLY A 69 -11.01 -1.06 11.40
CA GLY A 69 -11.54 0.20 10.88
C GLY A 69 -13.06 0.45 11.00
N ALA A 70 -13.34 1.68 11.45
CA ALA A 70 -14.33 2.64 10.93
C ALA A 70 -13.86 4.07 11.30
N MET A 71 -13.10 4.22 12.39
CA MET A 71 -11.98 5.17 12.56
C MET A 71 -10.95 4.49 13.50
N ALA A 72 -10.25 3.45 13.00
CA ALA A 72 -9.42 2.52 13.80
C ALA A 72 -10.02 2.21 15.19
N ASP A 73 -11.32 1.88 15.16
CA ASP A 73 -12.19 1.54 16.28
C ASP A 73 -12.09 2.52 17.48
N ASP A 74 -12.53 3.79 17.33
CA ASP A 74 -12.48 4.89 18.32
C ASP A 74 -11.11 5.08 19.04
N TYR A 75 -10.00 4.74 18.36
CA TYR A 75 -8.62 4.65 18.85
C TYR A 75 -8.38 3.53 19.88
N TRP A 76 -8.50 2.24 19.51
CA TRP A 76 -8.19 1.09 20.41
C TRP A 76 -9.06 0.99 21.70
N MET A 77 -10.10 1.82 21.85
CA MET A 77 -11.06 1.97 22.97
C MET A 77 -10.56 2.31 24.38
N SER A 78 -9.31 2.05 24.78
CA SER A 78 -8.81 2.40 26.13
C SER A 78 -7.29 2.31 26.16
N PHE A 79 -6.63 3.23 26.86
CA PHE A 79 -5.59 2.74 27.78
C PHE A 79 -6.27 2.09 28.98
#